data_AF-A0A2S0M106-F1
#
_entry.id   AF-A0A2S0M106-F1
#
_cell.length_a   1.000
_cell.length_b   1.000
_cell.length_c   1.000
_cell.angle_alpha   90.00
_cell.angle_beta   90.00
_cell.angle_gamma   90.00
#
_symmetry.space_group_name_H-M   'P 1'
#
loop_
_entity.id
_entity.type
_entity.pdbx_description
1 polymer ?
#
loop_
_entity_poly.entity_id
_entity_poly.type
_entity_poly.pdbx_seq_one_letter_code
_entity_poly.pdbx_strand_id
1 'polypeptide(L)'
;MAAIDSLGEREGRIADALRAAIPPTRADEYTAERLREMSTDQLGVELAGLNDDPVAADRVVAEMLRRDDEDQQLHATLSVEAIADMDDFDRYTAWVRTENHPELRARIEDQWRREGVNPAAMTGADPFAAQADDTAADDAPELSATDQQRLAEGWQTLSWRKYAALEESLITNPAHRTSLDEIKARGTVSNLEVELRQEYSEFLDDLHVQAENACRGKLLNRKGEARGVDPNDILRGNVILLRNYASEELRSFLAGQGGAMSYSRWLSEHKQSADSPSNQLRFQDRDVVA
;
A
#
# COMPACT_ATOMS: atom_id res chain seq x y z
N MET A 1 49.34 59.89 33.39
CA MET A 1 48.33 60.16 32.35
C MET A 1 47.61 58.85 32.08
N ALA A 2 46.36 58.71 32.53
CA ALA A 2 45.56 57.53 32.24
C ALA A 2 45.00 57.66 30.82
N ALA A 3 45.26 56.67 29.96
CA ALA A 3 44.69 56.62 28.62
C ALA A 3 43.17 56.46 28.75
N ILE A 4 42.41 57.40 28.20
CA ILE A 4 40.96 57.30 28.09
C ILE A 4 40.72 56.39 26.89
N ASP A 5 40.31 55.15 27.13
CA ASP A 5 39.91 54.21 26.09
C ASP A 5 38.92 54.88 25.13
N SER A 6 39.15 54.68 23.83
CA SER A 6 38.28 55.20 22.78
C SER A 6 36.87 54.59 22.91
N LEU A 7 35.83 55.39 22.66
CA LEU A 7 34.43 54.93 22.65
C LEU A 7 34.25 53.71 21.72
N GLY A 8 34.95 53.67 20.59
CA GLY A 8 34.93 52.53 19.67
C GLY A 8 35.55 51.25 20.25
N GLU A 9 36.59 51.35 21.09
CA GLU A 9 37.20 50.19 21.76
C GLU A 9 36.32 49.65 22.90
N ARG A 10 35.48 50.52 23.49
CA ARG A 10 34.44 50.11 24.45
C ARG A 10 33.28 49.41 23.75
N GLU A 11 32.79 49.96 22.65
CA GLU A 11 31.72 49.36 21.85
C GLU A 11 32.12 47.99 21.28
N GLY A 12 33.36 47.87 20.77
CA GLY A 12 33.90 46.59 20.30
C GLY A 12 33.95 45.52 21.41
N ARG A 13 34.46 45.86 22.60
CA ARG A 13 34.48 44.93 23.74
C ARG A 13 33.10 44.51 24.22
N ILE A 14 32.12 45.42 24.21
CA ILE A 14 30.74 45.10 24.57
C ILE A 14 30.14 44.17 23.51
N ALA A 15 30.34 44.43 22.22
CA ALA A 15 29.84 43.58 21.14
C ALA A 15 30.47 42.18 21.16
N ASP A 16 31.78 42.07 21.39
CA ASP A 16 32.47 40.78 21.48
C ASP A 16 32.11 40.02 22.76
N ALA A 17 31.93 40.71 23.89
CA ALA A 17 31.42 40.10 25.12
C ALA A 17 29.98 39.61 24.95
N LEU A 18 29.12 40.37 24.24
CA LEU A 18 27.76 39.95 23.92
C LEU A 18 27.74 38.76 22.97
N ARG A 19 28.61 38.70 21.95
CA ARG A 19 28.75 37.50 21.09
C ARG A 19 29.25 36.29 21.86
N ALA A 20 30.23 36.46 22.75
CA ALA A 20 30.76 35.38 23.57
C ALA A 20 29.76 34.88 24.62
N ALA A 21 28.79 35.70 24.99
CA ALA A 21 27.72 35.35 25.93
C ALA A 21 26.56 34.58 25.27
N ILE A 22 26.45 34.57 23.94
CA ILE A 22 25.44 33.76 23.25
C ILE A 22 25.90 32.30 23.28
N PRO A 23 25.17 31.38 23.94
CA PRO A 23 25.52 29.98 23.92
C PRO A 23 25.55 29.46 22.48
N PRO A 24 26.48 28.53 22.14
CA PRO A 24 26.50 27.94 20.82
C PRO A 24 25.16 27.25 20.55
N THR A 25 24.63 27.46 19.34
CA THR A 25 23.38 26.81 18.93
C THR A 25 23.59 25.30 18.85
N ARG A 26 22.58 24.57 19.28
CA ARG A 26 22.41 23.12 19.20
C ARG A 26 21.66 22.70 17.95
N ALA A 27 21.39 23.60 17.00
CA ALA A 27 20.59 23.31 15.82
C ALA A 27 21.05 22.06 15.06
N ASP A 28 22.37 21.80 15.00
CA ASP A 28 22.95 20.63 14.33
C ASP A 28 22.62 19.29 14.99
N GLU A 29 22.21 19.29 16.27
CA GLU A 29 21.68 18.09 16.94
C GLU A 29 20.29 17.70 16.42
N TYR A 30 19.52 18.67 15.91
CA TYR A 30 18.15 18.49 15.40
C TYR A 30 18.17 18.31 13.88
N THR A 31 18.74 17.19 13.43
CA THR A 31 18.69 16.77 12.03
C THR A 31 17.29 16.28 11.67
N ALA A 32 16.95 16.32 10.38
CA ALA A 32 15.65 15.84 9.90
C ALA A 32 15.40 14.35 10.22
N GLU A 33 16.45 13.52 10.24
CA GLU A 33 16.35 12.10 10.58
C GLU A 33 16.00 11.92 12.06
N ARG A 34 16.75 12.57 12.96
CA ARG A 34 16.46 12.53 14.40
C ARG A 34 15.07 13.05 14.71
N LEU A 35 14.69 14.19 14.11
CA LEU A 35 13.38 14.79 14.32
C LEU A 35 12.23 13.87 13.89
N ARG A 36 12.42 13.04 12.84
CA ARG A 36 11.42 12.04 12.41
C ARG A 36 11.30 10.86 13.37
N GLU A 37 12.37 10.48 14.03
CA GLU A 37 12.37 9.38 15.02
C GLU A 37 11.71 9.78 16.35
N MET A 38 11.64 11.07 16.65
CA MET A 38 11.04 11.56 17.89
C MET A 38 9.51 11.48 17.86
N SER A 39 8.90 11.12 19.00
CA SER A 39 7.45 11.23 19.16
C SER A 39 7.01 12.70 19.27
N THR A 40 5.72 12.99 19.03
CA THR A 40 5.17 14.35 19.17
C THR A 40 5.36 14.89 20.59
N ASP A 41 5.24 14.05 21.62
CA ASP A 41 5.51 14.42 23.01
C ASP A 41 6.99 14.77 23.22
N GLN A 42 7.90 13.98 22.66
CA GLN A 42 9.35 14.26 22.75
C GLN A 42 9.70 15.58 22.06
N LEU A 43 9.11 15.88 20.90
CA LEU A 43 9.28 17.17 20.22
C LEU A 43 8.80 18.33 21.10
N GLY A 44 7.66 18.17 21.79
CA GLY A 44 7.15 19.17 22.74
C GLY A 44 8.08 19.39 23.94
N VAL A 45 8.65 18.31 24.50
CA VAL A 45 9.62 18.38 25.61
C VAL A 45 10.91 19.07 25.17
N GLU A 46 11.46 18.71 24.01
CA GLU A 46 12.66 19.35 23.45
C GLU A 46 12.42 20.84 23.20
N LEU A 47 11.30 21.19 22.56
CA LEU A 47 10.95 22.58 22.28
C LEU A 47 10.91 23.43 23.56
N ALA A 48 10.32 22.91 24.64
CA ALA A 48 10.28 23.61 25.93
C ALA A 48 11.67 23.85 26.55
N GLY A 49 12.66 23.02 26.20
CA GLY A 49 14.06 23.15 26.63
C GLY A 49 14.91 24.09 25.78
N LEU A 50 14.40 24.57 24.63
CA LEU A 50 15.15 25.38 23.66
C LEU A 50 14.86 26.88 23.75
N ASN A 51 14.39 27.38 24.89
CA ASN A 51 14.05 28.80 25.07
C ASN A 51 15.21 29.77 24.76
N ASP A 52 16.46 29.32 24.98
CA ASP A 52 17.67 30.11 24.75
C ASP A 52 18.32 29.85 23.38
N ASP A 53 17.72 29.00 22.53
CA ASP A 53 18.23 28.62 21.21
C ASP A 53 17.13 28.65 20.14
N PRO A 54 16.80 29.86 19.63
CA PRO A 54 15.71 30.01 18.67
C PRO A 54 15.96 29.25 17.35
N VAL A 55 17.21 29.05 16.95
CA VAL A 55 17.53 28.36 15.69
C VAL A 55 17.24 26.87 15.80
N ALA A 56 17.56 26.24 16.94
CA ALA A 56 17.17 24.87 17.20
C ALA A 56 15.65 24.73 17.37
N ALA A 57 15.02 25.68 18.09
CA ALA A 57 13.57 25.70 18.28
C ALA A 57 12.81 25.76 16.93
N ASP A 58 13.25 26.60 16.00
CA ASP A 58 12.67 26.70 14.65
C ASP A 58 12.68 25.37 13.90
N ARG A 59 13.73 24.55 14.05
CA ARG A 59 13.80 23.22 13.41
C ARG A 59 12.79 22.24 14.00
N VAL A 60 12.62 22.24 15.32
CA VAL A 60 11.63 21.41 16.01
C VAL A 60 10.22 21.83 15.61
N VAL A 61 9.94 23.14 15.61
CA VAL A 61 8.63 23.69 15.19
C VAL A 61 8.32 23.35 13.74
N ALA A 62 9.30 23.47 12.83
CA ALA A 62 9.10 23.11 11.42
C ALA A 62 8.71 21.64 11.23
N GLU A 63 9.30 20.72 11.99
CA GLU A 63 8.89 19.31 11.96
C GLU A 63 7.49 19.11 12.53
N MET A 64 7.16 19.77 13.65
CA MET A 64 5.81 19.68 14.23
C MET A 64 4.73 20.16 13.25
N LEU A 65 4.97 21.27 12.56
CA LEU A 65 4.06 21.80 11.53
C LEU A 65 3.94 20.85 10.33
N ARG A 66 5.05 20.25 9.88
CA ARG A 66 5.03 19.25 8.81
C ARG A 66 4.16 18.04 9.18
N ARG A 67 4.23 17.57 10.43
CA ARG A 67 3.38 16.48 10.93
C ARG A 67 1.92 16.89 10.99
N ASP A 68 1.62 18.10 11.48
CA ASP A 68 0.25 18.62 11.49
C ASP A 68 -0.34 18.71 10.07
N ASP A 69 0.46 19.17 9.08
CA ASP A 69 0.04 19.19 7.68
C ASP A 69 -0.23 17.78 7.12
N GLU A 70 0.58 16.79 7.47
CA GLU A 70 0.37 15.39 7.08
C GLU A 70 -0.87 14.79 7.74
N ASP A 71 -1.08 15.05 9.02
CA ASP A 71 -2.26 14.61 9.77
C ASP A 71 -3.53 15.21 9.17
N GLN A 72 -3.52 16.51 8.83
CA GLN A 72 -4.62 17.16 8.14
C GLN A 72 -4.89 16.54 6.75
N GLN A 73 -3.86 16.24 5.98
CA GLN A 73 -4.00 15.56 4.68
C GLN A 73 -4.57 14.15 4.84
N LEU A 74 -4.13 13.42 5.87
CA LEU A 74 -4.61 12.09 6.16
C LEU A 74 -6.09 12.13 6.55
N HIS A 75 -6.49 13.07 7.40
CA HIS A 75 -7.89 13.30 7.76
C HIS A 75 -8.77 13.67 6.56
N ALA A 76 -8.26 14.48 5.64
CA ALA A 76 -8.99 14.85 4.43
C ALA A 76 -9.16 13.66 3.47
N THR A 77 -8.12 12.83 3.34
CA THR A 77 -8.10 11.66 2.45
C THR A 77 -8.93 10.51 3.01
N LEU A 78 -8.95 10.34 4.34
CA LEU A 78 -9.71 9.34 5.07
C LEU A 78 -11.01 9.93 5.65
N SER A 79 -11.74 10.64 4.79
CA SER A 79 -13.11 11.06 5.10
C SER A 79 -14.04 9.84 5.14
N VAL A 80 -15.19 9.96 5.80
CA VAL A 80 -16.17 8.86 5.90
C VAL A 80 -16.65 8.41 4.52
N GLU A 81 -16.88 9.37 3.61
CA GLU A 81 -17.29 9.09 2.23
C GLU A 81 -16.17 8.39 1.44
N ALA A 82 -14.94 8.89 1.54
CA ALA A 82 -13.79 8.28 0.86
C ALA A 82 -13.54 6.85 1.35
N ILE A 83 -13.62 6.60 2.67
CA ILE A 83 -13.47 5.26 3.24
C ILE A 83 -14.56 4.31 2.73
N ALA A 84 -15.79 4.77 2.55
CA ALA A 84 -16.89 3.96 2.03
C ALA A 84 -16.70 3.55 0.57
N ASP A 85 -16.03 4.39 -0.23
CA ASP A 85 -15.73 4.12 -1.64
C ASP A 85 -14.46 3.26 -1.85
N MET A 86 -13.65 3.07 -0.81
CA MET A 86 -12.44 2.23 -0.86
C MET A 86 -12.80 0.75 -0.89
N ASP A 87 -12.02 -0.04 -1.61
CA ASP A 87 -12.07 -1.49 -1.49
C ASP A 87 -11.44 -1.98 -0.18
N ASP A 88 -11.59 -3.28 0.12
CA ASP A 88 -11.10 -3.87 1.37
C ASP A 88 -9.57 -3.77 1.53
N PHE A 89 -8.83 -3.86 0.42
CA PHE A 89 -7.38 -3.81 0.42
C PHE A 89 -6.87 -2.39 0.69
N ASP A 90 -7.50 -1.39 0.07
CA ASP A 90 -7.22 0.02 0.32
C ASP A 90 -7.56 0.41 1.76
N ARG A 91 -8.69 -0.06 2.30
CA ARG A 91 -9.06 0.14 3.71
C ARG A 91 -8.06 -0.50 4.66
N TYR A 92 -7.62 -1.72 4.39
CA TYR A 92 -6.58 -2.38 5.19
C TYR A 92 -5.27 -1.60 5.17
N THR A 93 -4.84 -1.17 3.98
CA THR A 93 -3.61 -0.38 3.82
C THR A 93 -3.71 0.96 4.56
N ALA A 94 -4.85 1.63 4.48
CA ALA A 94 -5.13 2.86 5.23
C ALA A 94 -5.11 2.61 6.75
N TRP A 95 -5.71 1.51 7.21
CA TRP A 95 -5.76 1.13 8.63
C TRP A 95 -4.35 0.95 9.22
N VAL A 96 -3.45 0.26 8.50
CA VAL A 96 -2.04 0.09 8.91
C VAL A 96 -1.31 1.43 8.99
N ARG A 97 -1.53 2.33 8.01
CA ARG A 97 -0.92 3.67 8.00
C ARG A 97 -1.42 4.56 9.14
N THR A 98 -2.64 4.32 9.62
CA THR A 98 -3.27 5.07 10.72
C THR A 98 -2.93 4.51 12.11
N GLU A 99 -1.84 3.75 12.27
CA GLU A 99 -1.47 3.16 13.57
C GLU A 99 -1.40 4.20 14.70
N ASN A 100 -0.90 5.40 14.40
CA ASN A 100 -0.79 6.52 15.34
C ASN A 100 -2.02 7.45 15.36
N HIS A 101 -3.11 7.10 14.66
CA HIS A 101 -4.34 7.89 14.51
C HIS A 101 -5.56 7.07 14.93
N PRO A 102 -5.80 6.89 16.24
CA PRO A 102 -6.84 6.00 16.74
C PRO A 102 -8.25 6.38 16.26
N GLU A 103 -8.52 7.67 16.09
CA GLU A 103 -9.80 8.16 15.57
C GLU A 103 -10.03 7.84 14.09
N LEU A 104 -8.98 7.86 13.26
CA LEU A 104 -9.08 7.46 11.85
C LEU A 104 -9.24 5.95 11.73
N ARG A 105 -8.48 5.21 12.54
CA ARG A 105 -8.57 3.75 12.64
C ARG A 105 -9.98 3.29 13.01
N ALA A 106 -10.58 3.93 14.03
CA ALA A 106 -11.95 3.66 14.46
C ALA A 106 -12.98 3.93 13.35
N ARG A 107 -12.77 4.92 12.47
CA ARG A 107 -13.65 5.18 11.32
C ARG A 107 -13.60 4.06 10.30
N ILE A 108 -12.40 3.58 9.96
CA ILE A 108 -12.22 2.46 9.02
C ILE A 108 -12.88 1.19 9.59
N GLU A 109 -12.67 0.92 10.87
CA GLU A 109 -13.30 -0.22 11.56
C GLU A 109 -14.82 -0.10 11.65
N ASP A 110 -15.36 1.12 11.84
CA ASP A 110 -16.81 1.35 11.80
C ASP A 110 -17.40 1.06 10.42
N GLN A 111 -16.68 1.41 9.35
CA GLN A 111 -17.11 1.08 7.99
C GLN A 111 -17.14 -0.44 7.76
N TRP A 112 -16.10 -1.17 8.15
CA TRP A 112 -16.13 -2.64 8.09
C TRP A 112 -17.29 -3.24 8.89
N ARG A 113 -17.55 -2.73 10.09
CA ARG A 113 -18.71 -3.15 10.90
C ARG A 113 -20.04 -2.93 10.19
N ARG A 114 -20.21 -1.81 9.47
CA ARG A 114 -21.44 -1.54 8.68
C ARG A 114 -21.62 -2.51 7.51
N GLU A 115 -20.53 -2.97 6.92
CA GLU A 115 -20.54 -3.94 5.83
C GLU A 115 -20.61 -5.40 6.32
N GLY A 116 -20.58 -5.63 7.63
CA GLY A 116 -20.57 -6.97 8.22
C GLY A 116 -19.22 -7.68 8.11
N VAL A 117 -18.15 -6.96 7.80
CA VAL A 117 -16.77 -7.47 7.79
C VAL A 117 -16.24 -7.42 9.22
N ASN A 118 -15.78 -8.55 9.75
CA ASN A 118 -15.12 -8.58 11.05
C ASN A 118 -13.68 -8.02 10.90
N PRO A 119 -13.34 -6.88 11.53
CA PRO A 119 -11.99 -6.30 11.45
C PRO A 119 -10.91 -7.30 11.88
N ALA A 120 -11.19 -8.15 12.88
CA ALA A 120 -10.25 -9.14 13.39
C ALA A 120 -9.88 -10.22 12.35
N ALA A 121 -10.78 -10.51 11.40
CA ALA A 121 -10.50 -11.46 10.32
C ALA A 121 -9.54 -10.88 9.27
N MET A 122 -9.50 -9.54 9.13
CA MET A 122 -8.63 -8.85 8.18
C MET A 122 -7.24 -8.55 8.77
N THR A 123 -7.14 -8.32 10.08
CA THR A 123 -5.90 -7.89 10.72
C THR A 123 -5.06 -9.04 11.26
N GLY A 124 -5.63 -10.25 11.39
CA GLY A 124 -4.97 -11.40 12.00
C GLY A 124 -4.64 -11.21 13.49
N ALA A 125 -5.02 -10.08 14.05
CA ALA A 125 -4.81 -9.69 15.44
C ALA A 125 -6.19 -9.40 16.04
N ASP A 126 -6.74 -10.35 16.78
CA ASP A 126 -7.89 -10.09 17.63
C ASP A 126 -7.44 -9.14 18.77
N PRO A 127 -7.86 -7.86 18.76
CA PRO A 127 -7.45 -6.92 19.79
C PRO A 127 -8.10 -7.19 21.15
N PHE A 128 -9.05 -8.14 21.24
CA PHE A 128 -9.69 -8.58 22.48
C PHE A 128 -9.09 -9.87 23.06
N ALA A 129 -8.14 -10.52 22.36
CA ALA A 129 -7.49 -11.74 22.86
C ALA A 129 -6.62 -11.49 24.11
N ALA A 130 -6.15 -10.26 24.34
CA ALA A 130 -5.31 -9.93 25.49
C ALA A 130 -6.07 -9.77 26.82
N GLN A 131 -7.40 -9.89 26.83
CA GLN A 131 -8.24 -9.78 28.04
C GLN A 131 -9.17 -10.99 28.27
N ALA A 132 -8.99 -12.07 27.49
CA ALA A 132 -9.52 -13.35 27.88
C ALA A 132 -8.63 -13.91 29.01
N ASP A 133 -9.16 -13.90 30.22
CA ASP A 133 -8.61 -14.56 31.40
C ASP A 133 -7.92 -15.90 31.04
N ASP A 134 -6.70 -16.09 31.52
CA ASP A 134 -5.81 -17.25 31.34
C ASP A 134 -6.32 -18.52 32.05
N THR A 135 -7.64 -18.69 32.17
CA THR A 135 -8.31 -19.82 32.83
C THR A 135 -8.90 -20.84 31.88
N ALA A 136 -8.66 -20.72 30.56
CA ALA A 136 -9.18 -21.65 29.55
C ALA A 136 -8.11 -22.40 28.73
N ALA A 137 -6.84 -22.42 29.16
CA ALA A 137 -5.78 -23.11 28.43
C ALA A 137 -5.85 -24.65 28.51
N ASP A 138 -6.67 -25.22 29.40
CA ASP A 138 -6.82 -26.68 29.56
C ASP A 138 -8.05 -27.29 28.88
N ASP A 139 -8.89 -26.48 28.22
CA ASP A 139 -10.12 -26.94 27.53
C ASP A 139 -10.13 -26.47 26.07
N ALA A 140 -8.98 -26.50 25.39
CA ALA A 140 -8.99 -26.48 23.93
C ALA A 140 -9.72 -27.76 23.48
N PRO A 141 -10.89 -27.66 22.81
CA PRO A 141 -11.65 -28.84 22.42
C PRO A 141 -10.78 -29.70 21.53
N GLU A 142 -10.40 -30.89 22.01
CA GLU A 142 -9.63 -31.84 21.22
C GLU A 142 -10.36 -32.05 19.89
N LEU A 143 -9.62 -31.87 18.79
CA LEU A 143 -10.14 -32.14 17.45
C LEU A 143 -10.71 -33.55 17.43
N SER A 144 -11.95 -33.69 16.95
CA SER A 144 -12.58 -35.00 16.86
C SER A 144 -11.71 -35.95 16.01
N ALA A 145 -11.78 -37.25 16.27
CA ALA A 145 -11.04 -38.24 15.48
C ALA A 145 -11.33 -38.12 13.96
N THR A 146 -12.54 -37.67 13.61
CA THR A 146 -12.93 -37.37 12.22
C THR A 146 -12.19 -36.16 11.65
N ASP A 147 -12.03 -35.09 12.43
CA ASP A 147 -11.31 -33.89 11.98
C ASP A 147 -9.80 -34.17 11.85
N GLN A 148 -9.23 -34.95 12.78
CA GLN A 148 -7.83 -35.40 12.70
C GLN A 148 -7.58 -36.25 11.44
N GLN A 149 -8.49 -37.17 11.11
CA GLN A 149 -8.40 -37.97 9.89
C GLN A 149 -8.49 -37.10 8.62
N ARG A 150 -9.35 -36.09 8.61
CA ARG A 150 -9.49 -35.14 7.49
C ARG A 150 -8.25 -34.28 7.28
N LEU A 151 -7.60 -33.85 8.37
CA LEU A 151 -6.31 -33.15 8.29
C LEU A 151 -5.23 -34.07 7.72
N ALA A 152 -5.14 -35.32 8.20
CA ALA A 152 -4.17 -36.29 7.69
C ALA A 152 -4.36 -36.59 6.19
N GLU A 153 -5.61 -36.74 5.73
CA GLU A 153 -5.93 -36.92 4.31
C GLU A 153 -5.66 -35.65 3.50
N GLY A 154 -6.02 -34.48 4.03
CA GLY A 154 -5.77 -33.19 3.41
C GLY A 154 -4.27 -32.93 3.20
N TRP A 155 -3.43 -33.27 4.18
CA TRP A 155 -1.98 -33.12 4.08
C TRP A 155 -1.38 -33.92 2.92
N GLN A 156 -1.92 -35.10 2.65
CA GLN A 156 -1.44 -35.98 1.59
C GLN A 156 -1.99 -35.61 0.21
N THR A 157 -3.19 -35.00 0.14
CA THR A 157 -3.95 -34.86 -1.11
C THR A 157 -4.15 -33.41 -1.57
N LEU A 158 -3.93 -32.42 -0.70
CA LEU A 158 -4.13 -31.01 -1.00
C LEU A 158 -2.79 -30.28 -1.10
N SER A 159 -2.75 -29.22 -1.93
CA SER A 159 -1.62 -28.27 -1.90
C SER A 159 -1.55 -27.57 -0.53
N TRP A 160 -0.34 -27.17 -0.10
CA TRP A 160 -0.12 -26.54 1.21
C TRP A 160 -1.09 -25.41 1.57
N ARG A 161 -1.49 -24.55 0.61
CA ARG A 161 -2.48 -23.47 0.83
C ARG A 161 -3.89 -23.97 1.15
N LYS A 162 -4.31 -25.07 0.49
CA LYS A 162 -5.62 -25.71 0.72
C LYS A 162 -5.63 -26.50 2.03
N TYR A 163 -4.48 -27.07 2.40
CA TYR A 163 -4.28 -27.66 3.72
C TYR A 163 -4.42 -26.59 4.82
N ALA A 164 -3.76 -25.44 4.68
CA ALA A 164 -3.87 -24.33 5.64
C ALA A 164 -5.31 -23.82 5.79
N ALA A 165 -6.06 -23.68 4.69
CA ALA A 165 -7.47 -23.28 4.74
C ALA A 165 -8.37 -24.35 5.38
N LEU A 166 -8.09 -25.65 5.15
CA LEU A 166 -8.79 -26.75 5.82
C LEU A 166 -8.49 -26.73 7.33
N GLU A 167 -7.24 -26.54 7.72
CA GLU A 167 -6.77 -26.44 9.10
C GLU A 167 -7.42 -25.25 9.84
N GLU A 168 -7.40 -24.06 9.25
CA GLU A 168 -8.07 -22.87 9.77
C GLU A 168 -9.59 -23.08 9.93
N SER A 169 -10.24 -23.73 8.96
CA SER A 169 -11.69 -24.02 9.06
C SER A 169 -12.05 -24.98 10.18
N LEU A 170 -11.15 -25.91 10.54
CA LEU A 170 -11.38 -26.91 11.58
C LEU A 170 -11.05 -26.36 12.97
N ILE A 171 -10.07 -25.46 13.08
CA ILE A 171 -9.60 -24.88 14.34
C ILE A 171 -10.42 -23.66 14.74
N THR A 172 -10.74 -22.76 13.81
CA THR A 172 -11.25 -21.42 14.16
C THR A 172 -12.79 -21.34 14.20
N ASN A 173 -13.53 -22.18 13.45
CA ASN A 173 -15.01 -22.14 13.47
C ASN A 173 -15.69 -23.49 13.14
N PRO A 174 -16.07 -24.31 14.15
CA PRO A 174 -16.65 -25.64 13.93
C PRO A 174 -18.03 -25.65 13.25
N ALA A 175 -18.74 -24.51 13.20
CA ALA A 175 -20.01 -24.40 12.50
C ALA A 175 -19.86 -24.27 10.97
N HIS A 176 -18.65 -23.94 10.48
CA HIS A 176 -18.34 -23.74 9.05
C HIS A 176 -17.42 -24.83 8.49
N ARG A 177 -17.57 -26.07 8.97
CA ARG A 177 -16.85 -27.27 8.51
C ARG A 177 -17.14 -27.53 7.03
N THR A 178 -16.39 -26.86 6.15
CA THR A 178 -16.43 -27.09 4.70
C THR A 178 -15.89 -28.49 4.45
N SER A 179 -16.61 -29.34 3.70
CA SER A 179 -16.18 -30.72 3.49
C SER A 179 -14.93 -30.80 2.61
N LEU A 180 -14.14 -31.86 2.76
CA LEU A 180 -12.93 -32.05 1.95
C LEU A 180 -13.27 -32.12 0.45
N ASP A 181 -14.44 -32.69 0.12
CA ASP A 181 -14.96 -32.77 -1.25
C ASP A 181 -15.42 -31.41 -1.79
N GLU A 182 -15.97 -30.53 -0.95
CA GLU A 182 -16.31 -29.15 -1.34
C GLU A 182 -15.05 -28.28 -1.60
N ILE A 183 -13.98 -28.47 -0.83
CA ILE A 183 -12.69 -27.79 -1.07
C ILE A 183 -12.03 -28.32 -2.35
N LYS A 184 -12.14 -29.62 -2.61
CA LYS A 184 -11.74 -30.24 -3.89
C LYS A 184 -12.57 -29.68 -5.05
N ALA A 185 -13.89 -29.53 -4.88
CA ALA A 185 -14.83 -29.07 -5.89
C ALA A 185 -14.78 -27.55 -6.18
N ARG A 186 -14.42 -26.70 -5.20
CA ARG A 186 -14.28 -25.24 -5.38
C ARG A 186 -13.09 -24.81 -6.23
N GLY A 187 -12.26 -25.74 -6.69
CA GLY A 187 -11.11 -25.40 -7.53
C GLY A 187 -11.52 -25.10 -8.97
N THR A 188 -11.80 -23.83 -9.32
CA THR A 188 -11.66 -23.26 -10.70
C THR A 188 -12.06 -21.77 -10.76
N VAL A 189 -11.40 -20.91 -9.98
CA VAL A 189 -11.43 -19.44 -10.26
C VAL A 189 -10.02 -18.86 -10.22
N SER A 190 -9.18 -19.30 -9.28
CA SER A 190 -7.82 -18.79 -9.14
C SER A 190 -6.87 -19.20 -10.28
N ASN A 191 -6.99 -20.40 -10.87
CA ASN A 191 -6.11 -20.80 -11.97
C ASN A 191 -6.47 -20.09 -13.28
N LEU A 192 -7.77 -19.94 -13.55
CA LEU A 192 -8.26 -19.21 -14.71
C LEU A 192 -7.88 -17.72 -14.64
N GLU A 193 -7.95 -17.10 -13.46
CA GLU A 193 -7.49 -15.71 -13.32
C GLU A 193 -5.98 -15.57 -13.54
N VAL A 194 -5.18 -16.53 -13.05
CA VAL A 194 -3.72 -16.54 -13.28
C VAL A 194 -3.41 -16.71 -14.76
N GLU A 195 -4.09 -17.65 -15.45
CA GLU A 195 -3.96 -17.85 -16.90
C GLU A 195 -4.37 -16.61 -17.69
N LEU A 196 -5.51 -15.98 -17.37
CA LEU A 196 -5.97 -14.75 -18.03
C LEU A 196 -5.02 -13.57 -17.80
N ARG A 197 -4.41 -13.46 -16.61
CA ARG A 197 -3.38 -12.45 -16.34
C ARG A 197 -2.10 -12.71 -17.12
N GLN A 198 -1.73 -13.98 -17.30
CA GLN A 198 -0.59 -14.36 -18.13
C GLN A 198 -0.84 -14.02 -19.61
N GLU A 199 -2.00 -14.40 -20.15
CA GLU A 199 -2.41 -14.05 -21.53
C GLU A 199 -2.45 -12.53 -21.75
N TYR A 200 -2.91 -11.77 -20.76
CA TYR A 200 -2.87 -10.31 -20.83
C TYR A 200 -1.43 -9.77 -20.84
N SER A 201 -0.50 -10.41 -20.11
CA SER A 201 0.92 -10.03 -20.16
C SER A 201 1.50 -10.27 -21.55
N GLU A 202 1.22 -11.42 -22.15
CA GLU A 202 1.66 -11.76 -23.52
C GLU A 202 1.10 -10.76 -24.55
N PHE A 203 -0.18 -10.38 -24.40
CA PHE A 203 -0.79 -9.33 -25.22
C PHE A 203 -0.07 -7.97 -25.09
N LEU A 204 0.35 -7.60 -23.87
CA LEU A 204 1.09 -6.35 -23.67
C LEU A 204 2.48 -6.39 -24.29
N ASP A 205 3.16 -7.54 -24.27
CA ASP A 205 4.46 -7.72 -24.93
C ASP A 205 4.33 -7.57 -26.45
N ASP A 206 3.30 -8.16 -27.06
CA ASP A 206 3.00 -8.00 -28.49
C ASP A 206 2.67 -6.54 -28.84
N LEU A 207 1.87 -5.87 -28.00
CA LEU A 207 1.52 -4.47 -28.17
C LEU A 207 2.75 -3.58 -28.05
N HIS A 208 3.68 -3.90 -27.14
CA HIS A 208 4.94 -3.19 -26.99
C HIS A 208 5.77 -3.24 -28.27
N VAL A 209 5.97 -4.44 -28.82
CA VAL A 209 6.74 -4.62 -30.07
C VAL A 209 6.08 -3.86 -31.23
N GLN A 210 4.76 -3.87 -31.33
CA GLN A 210 4.05 -3.10 -32.36
C GLN A 210 4.22 -1.59 -32.18
N ALA A 211 4.09 -1.11 -30.94
CA ALA A 211 4.28 0.30 -30.62
C ALA A 211 5.71 0.76 -30.89
N GLU A 212 6.71 -0.05 -30.55
CA GLU A 212 8.12 0.25 -30.78
C GLU A 212 8.42 0.37 -32.27
N ASN A 213 7.90 -0.56 -33.08
CA ASN A 213 8.02 -0.52 -34.54
C ASN A 213 7.32 0.71 -35.15
N ALA A 214 6.11 1.04 -34.67
CA ALA A 214 5.35 2.19 -35.18
C ALA A 214 6.00 3.53 -34.80
N CYS A 215 6.55 3.64 -33.60
CA CYS A 215 7.15 4.87 -33.06
C CYS A 215 8.67 4.93 -33.25
N ARG A 216 9.26 3.99 -34.00
CA ARG A 216 10.71 3.90 -34.26
C ARG A 216 11.54 3.93 -32.97
N GLY A 217 11.07 3.25 -31.93
CA GLY A 217 11.70 3.20 -30.61
C GLY A 217 11.40 4.38 -29.68
N LYS A 218 10.68 5.43 -30.13
CA LYS A 218 10.39 6.63 -29.32
C LYS A 218 9.02 6.55 -28.65
N LEU A 219 8.91 5.70 -27.63
CA LEU A 219 7.66 5.51 -26.87
C LEU A 219 7.38 6.66 -25.88
N LEU A 220 8.42 7.30 -25.37
CA LEU A 220 8.32 8.33 -24.34
C LEU A 220 8.63 9.72 -24.89
N ASN A 221 8.10 10.74 -24.23
CA ASN A 221 8.56 12.11 -24.41
C ASN A 221 9.79 12.39 -23.53
N ARG A 222 10.45 13.52 -23.79
CA ARG A 222 11.67 13.92 -23.06
C ARG A 222 11.49 13.98 -21.53
N LYS A 223 10.27 14.29 -21.05
CA LYS A 223 9.95 14.33 -19.62
C LYS A 223 9.82 12.92 -19.04
N GLY A 224 9.24 11.97 -19.78
CA GLY A 224 9.17 10.55 -19.42
C GLY A 224 10.54 9.90 -19.39
N GLU A 225 11.36 10.14 -20.43
CA GLU A 225 12.75 9.66 -20.49
C GLU A 225 13.58 10.18 -19.30
N ALA A 226 13.50 11.47 -19.00
CA ALA A 226 14.24 12.07 -17.88
C ALA A 226 13.81 11.53 -16.50
N ARG A 227 12.59 10.99 -16.39
CA ARG A 227 12.06 10.40 -15.15
C ARG A 227 12.23 8.89 -15.06
N GLY A 228 12.77 8.23 -16.10
CA GLY A 228 12.91 6.78 -16.14
C GLY A 228 11.56 6.06 -16.06
N VAL A 229 10.50 6.64 -16.64
CA VAL A 229 9.19 5.99 -16.69
C VAL A 229 9.27 4.75 -17.58
N ASP A 230 8.74 3.62 -17.12
CA ASP A 230 8.64 2.41 -17.93
C ASP A 230 7.54 2.58 -19.00
N PRO A 231 7.83 2.40 -20.31
CA PRO A 231 6.81 2.39 -21.36
C PRO A 231 5.68 1.35 -21.12
N ASN A 232 5.97 0.21 -20.48
CA ASN A 232 4.98 -0.83 -20.22
C ASN A 232 3.87 -0.35 -19.27
N ASP A 233 4.18 0.51 -18.30
CA ASP A 233 3.18 1.08 -17.39
C ASP A 233 2.22 2.03 -18.11
N ILE A 234 2.64 2.63 -19.22
CA ILE A 234 1.77 3.44 -20.08
C ILE A 234 0.84 2.53 -20.89
N LEU A 235 1.37 1.43 -21.45
CA LEU A 235 0.61 0.48 -22.26
C LEU A 235 -0.48 -0.26 -21.47
N ARG A 236 -0.28 -0.46 -20.16
CA ARG A 236 -1.27 -1.06 -19.22
C ARG A 236 -2.56 -0.25 -19.02
N GLY A 237 -2.68 0.95 -19.61
CA GLY A 237 -3.90 1.75 -19.57
C GLY A 237 -3.91 2.87 -18.54
N ASN A 238 -2.76 3.24 -17.96
CA ASN A 238 -2.70 4.41 -17.08
C ASN A 238 -2.77 5.72 -17.90
N VAL A 239 -3.98 6.26 -18.02
CA VAL A 239 -4.29 7.46 -18.83
C VAL A 239 -3.49 8.69 -18.36
N ILE A 240 -3.19 8.79 -17.06
CA ILE A 240 -2.41 9.91 -16.51
C ILE A 240 -0.96 9.82 -16.99
N LEU A 241 -0.35 8.64 -16.95
CA LEU A 241 1.01 8.42 -17.46
C LEU A 241 1.06 8.61 -18.98
N LEU A 242 0.08 8.09 -19.71
CA LEU A 242 -0.05 8.27 -21.15
C LEU A 242 -0.10 9.75 -21.54
N ARG A 243 -0.92 10.56 -20.86
CA ARG A 243 -1.05 11.99 -21.16
C ARG A 243 0.24 12.77 -20.87
N ASN A 244 0.93 12.43 -19.78
CA ASN A 244 2.07 13.20 -19.27
C ASN A 244 3.42 12.79 -19.86
N TYR A 245 3.61 11.51 -20.18
CA TYR A 245 4.93 10.93 -20.45
C TYR A 245 5.04 10.21 -21.80
N ALA A 246 3.94 9.85 -22.46
CA ALA A 246 4.02 9.24 -23.78
C ALA A 246 4.45 10.25 -24.86
N SER A 247 5.13 9.74 -25.88
CA SER A 247 5.41 10.50 -27.10
C SER A 247 4.10 10.84 -27.84
N GLU A 248 4.16 11.78 -28.77
CA GLU A 248 3.02 12.09 -29.64
C GLU A 248 2.73 10.94 -30.63
N GLU A 249 3.78 10.24 -31.06
CA GLU A 249 3.68 9.06 -31.92
C GLU A 249 2.96 7.91 -31.21
N LEU A 250 3.33 7.61 -29.95
CA LEU A 250 2.68 6.57 -29.16
C LEU A 250 1.20 6.90 -28.89
N ARG A 251 0.89 8.16 -28.59
CA ARG A 251 -0.51 8.60 -28.40
C ARG A 251 -1.33 8.45 -29.68
N SER A 252 -0.75 8.77 -30.82
CA SER A 252 -1.40 8.63 -32.13
C SER A 252 -1.60 7.15 -32.49
N PHE A 253 -0.60 6.31 -32.25
CA PHE A 253 -0.68 4.86 -32.44
C PHE A 253 -1.80 4.25 -31.60
N LEU A 254 -1.82 4.53 -30.30
CA LEU A 254 -2.85 4.02 -29.40
C LEU A 254 -4.23 4.57 -29.74
N ALA A 255 -4.36 5.84 -30.14
CA ALA A 255 -5.64 6.38 -30.61
C ALA A 255 -6.18 5.61 -31.83
N GLY A 256 -5.31 5.20 -32.76
CA GLY A 256 -5.68 4.35 -33.90
C GLY A 256 -6.15 2.94 -33.51
N GLN A 257 -5.67 2.42 -32.38
CA GLN A 257 -6.07 1.12 -31.80
C GLN A 257 -7.30 1.23 -30.87
N GLY A 258 -7.92 2.41 -30.75
CA GLY A 258 -9.05 2.63 -29.84
C GLY A 258 -8.66 2.93 -28.39
N GLY A 259 -7.41 3.34 -28.16
CA GLY A 259 -6.84 3.76 -26.87
C GLY A 259 -5.90 2.75 -26.24
N ALA A 260 -5.30 3.11 -25.10
CA ALA A 260 -4.61 2.14 -24.26
C ALA A 260 -5.63 1.14 -23.67
N MET A 261 -5.26 -0.14 -23.66
CA MET A 261 -6.17 -1.22 -23.25
C MET A 261 -5.88 -1.61 -21.80
N SER A 262 -6.87 -1.47 -20.92
CA SER A 262 -6.77 -1.98 -19.54
C SER A 262 -7.13 -3.46 -19.48
N TYR A 263 -6.71 -4.15 -18.42
CA TYR A 263 -7.03 -5.57 -18.21
C TYR A 263 -8.54 -5.84 -18.27
N SER A 264 -9.35 -5.01 -17.61
CA SER A 264 -10.82 -5.17 -17.61
C SER A 264 -11.43 -5.01 -19.01
N ARG A 265 -10.86 -4.13 -19.84
CA ARG A 265 -11.29 -3.94 -21.23
C ARG A 265 -10.85 -5.12 -22.11
N TRP A 266 -9.59 -5.52 -22.03
CA TRP A 266 -9.05 -6.69 -22.71
C TRP A 266 -9.87 -7.94 -22.38
N LEU A 267 -10.20 -8.15 -21.10
CA LEU A 267 -11.01 -9.27 -20.63
C LEU A 267 -12.44 -9.22 -21.19
N SER A 268 -13.02 -8.03 -21.32
CA SER A 268 -14.36 -7.86 -21.91
C SER A 268 -14.36 -8.20 -23.40
N GLU A 269 -13.32 -7.80 -24.14
CA GLU A 269 -13.15 -8.12 -25.55
C GLU A 269 -12.82 -9.61 -25.76
N HIS A 270 -12.00 -10.22 -24.89
CA HIS A 270 -11.68 -11.65 -24.93
C HIS A 270 -12.88 -12.54 -24.59
N LYS A 271 -13.71 -12.16 -23.60
CA LYS A 271 -14.95 -12.88 -23.28
C LYS A 271 -15.96 -12.83 -24.44
N GLN A 272 -16.13 -11.67 -25.07
CA GLN A 272 -16.99 -11.54 -26.25
C GLN A 272 -16.50 -12.38 -27.43
N SER A 273 -15.18 -12.54 -27.57
CA SER A 273 -14.57 -13.43 -28.57
C SER A 273 -14.80 -14.91 -28.25
N ALA A 274 -14.77 -15.32 -26.98
CA ALA A 274 -15.04 -16.69 -26.53
C ALA A 274 -16.52 -17.09 -26.71
N ASP A 275 -17.45 -16.15 -26.51
CA ASP A 275 -18.89 -16.37 -26.68
C ASP A 275 -19.35 -16.31 -28.16
N SER A 276 -18.44 -16.01 -29.09
CA SER A 276 -18.74 -16.06 -30.52
C SER A 276 -18.87 -17.53 -30.99
N PRO A 277 -19.98 -17.92 -31.66
CA PRO A 277 -20.22 -19.31 -32.09
C PRO A 277 -19.08 -19.92 -32.92
N SER A 278 -18.30 -19.07 -33.60
CA SER A 278 -17.15 -19.45 -34.42
C SER A 278 -15.94 -19.93 -33.59
N ASN A 279 -15.79 -19.48 -32.34
CA ASN A 279 -14.67 -19.81 -31.46
C ASN A 279 -14.96 -20.98 -30.52
N GLN A 280 -16.23 -21.27 -30.22
CA GLN A 280 -16.62 -22.47 -29.45
C GLN A 280 -16.15 -23.78 -30.11
N LEU A 281 -16.04 -23.81 -31.45
CA LEU A 281 -15.46 -24.93 -32.20
C LEU A 281 -13.93 -25.08 -32.02
N ARG A 282 -13.19 -23.99 -31.79
CA ARG A 282 -11.72 -24.03 -31.60
C ARG A 282 -11.29 -24.61 -30.26
N PHE A 283 -12.13 -24.46 -29.23
CA PHE A 283 -11.86 -25.03 -27.90
C PHE A 283 -12.31 -26.49 -27.78
N GLN A 284 -13.22 -26.96 -28.64
CA GLN A 284 -13.62 -28.37 -28.68
C GLN A 284 -12.58 -29.28 -29.36
N ASP A 285 -11.77 -28.77 -30.29
CA ASP A 285 -10.78 -29.56 -31.02
C ASP A 285 -9.41 -29.70 -30.32
N ARG A 286 -9.18 -29.02 -29.19
CA ARG A 286 -7.91 -29.15 -28.44
C ARG A 286 -7.86 -30.33 -27.46
N ASP A 287 -9.01 -30.95 -27.15
CA ASP A 287 -9.12 -32.10 -26.23
C ASP A 287 -9.10 -33.47 -26.92
N VAL A 288 -8.82 -33.54 -28.24
CA VAL A 288 -8.77 -34.81 -29.00
C VAL A 288 -7.45 -34.98 -29.73
N VAL A 289 -6.34 -35.00 -28.99
CA VAL A 289 -5.14 -35.77 -29.41
C VAL A 289 -4.53 -36.41 -28.17
N ALA A 290 -4.95 -37.64 -27.90
CA ALA A 290 -4.20 -38.62 -27.09
C ALA A 290 -3.25 -39.40 -28.00
#